data_AF-A0A0V8LXW5-F1
#
_entry.id   AF-A0A0V8LXW5-F1
#
_cell.length_a   1.000
_cell.length_b   1.000
_cell.length_c   1.000
_cell.angle_alpha   90.00
_cell.angle_beta   90.00
_cell.angle_gamma   90.00
#
_symmetry.space_group_name_H-M   'P 1'
#
loop_
_entity.id
_entity.type
_entity.pdbx_description
1 polymer ?
#
loop_
_entity_poly.entity_id
_entity_poly.type
_entity_poly.pdbx_seq_one_letter_code
_entity_poly.pdbx_strand_id
1 'polypeptide(L)' 'MNNLLKLLTKKQSELKLSDNKFVDFLNNHSSVTVSRPLWSQTSIGRRPIGITLLRATVQTFPDLEIAVIDYLKKDTTNE' A
#
# COMPACT_ATOMS: atom_id res chain seq x y z
N MET A 1 0.96 12.82 -6.25
CA MET A 1 0.34 11.53 -5.88
C MET A 1 1.25 10.40 -6.36
N ASN A 2 1.87 9.66 -5.43
CA ASN A 2 2.91 8.66 -5.70
C ASN A 2 2.41 7.52 -6.61
N ASN A 3 3.27 7.03 -7.52
CA ASN A 3 2.92 5.98 -8.49
C ASN A 3 2.39 4.71 -7.79
N LEU A 4 3.05 4.31 -6.70
CA LEU A 4 2.64 3.16 -5.89
C LEU A 4 1.27 3.34 -5.21
N LEU A 5 0.96 4.55 -4.71
CA LEU A 5 -0.34 4.82 -4.08
C LEU A 5 -1.48 4.65 -5.09
N LYS A 6 -1.28 5.17 -6.31
CA LYS A 6 -2.26 5.00 -7.40
C LYS A 6 -2.49 3.53 -7.72
N LEU A 7 -1.43 2.74 -7.82
CA LEU A 7 -1.52 1.30 -8.08
C LEU A 7 -2.29 0.57 -6.97
N LEU A 8 -2.02 0.89 -5.70
CA LEU A 8 -2.75 0.31 -4.57
C LEU A 8 -4.23 0.68 -4.56
N THR A 9 -4.56 1.96 -4.78
CA THR A 9 -5.97 2.38 -4.91
C THR A 9 -6.66 1.73 -6.11
N LYS A 10 -5.92 1.47 -7.20
CA LYS A 10 -6.43 0.75 -8.36
C LYS A 10 -6.73 -0.71 -8.01
N LYS A 11 -5.81 -1.42 -7.34
CA LYS A 11 -6.05 -2.79 -6.85
C LYS A 11 -7.27 -2.86 -5.95
N GLN A 12 -7.40 -1.92 -5.00
CA GLN A 12 -8.59 -1.82 -4.15
C GLN A 12 -9.88 -1.70 -4.98
N SER A 13 -9.88 -0.82 -5.98
CA SER A 13 -11.03 -0.59 -6.86
C SER A 13 -11.37 -1.81 -7.73
N GLU A 14 -10.36 -2.46 -8.31
CA GLU A 14 -10.49 -3.69 -9.10
C GLU A 14 -11.10 -4.84 -8.26
N LEU A 15 -10.72 -4.92 -6.98
CA LEU A 15 -11.28 -5.87 -6.02
C LEU A 15 -12.65 -5.44 -5.45
N LYS A 16 -13.12 -4.23 -5.76
CA LYS A 16 -14.38 -3.64 -5.26
C LYS A 16 -14.46 -3.60 -3.72
N LEU A 17 -13.35 -3.30 -3.06
CA LEU A 17 -13.26 -3.28 -1.60
C LEU A 17 -13.36 -1.84 -1.06
N SER A 18 -14.13 -1.65 0.01
CA SER A 18 -14.04 -0.44 0.83
C SER A 18 -12.71 -0.40 1.60
N ASP A 19 -12.30 0.76 2.12
CA ASP A 19 -11.05 0.90 2.86
C ASP A 19 -10.88 -0.12 3.99
N ASN A 20 -11.96 -0.36 4.75
CA ASN A 20 -11.94 -1.35 5.83
C ASN A 20 -11.75 -2.78 5.28
N LYS A 21 -12.45 -3.11 4.19
CA LYS A 21 -12.35 -4.44 3.57
C LYS A 21 -11.03 -4.66 2.85
N PHE A 22 -10.43 -3.61 2.33
CA PHE A 22 -9.09 -3.67 1.74
C PHE A 22 -8.03 -3.96 2.80
N VAL A 23 -8.14 -3.33 3.98
CA VAL A 23 -7.26 -3.64 5.10
C VAL A 23 -7.44 -5.07 5.60
N ASP A 24 -8.70 -5.52 5.75
CA ASP A 24 -8.98 -6.91 6.11
C ASP A 24 -8.38 -7.87 5.06
N PHE A 25 -8.48 -7.53 3.76
CA PHE A 25 -7.89 -8.30 2.66
C PHE A 25 -6.36 -8.38 2.75
N LEU A 26 -5.67 -7.24 2.95
CA LEU A 26 -4.22 -7.21 3.14
C LEU A 26 -3.79 -8.07 4.34
N ASN A 27 -4.52 -7.98 5.46
CA ASN A 27 -4.21 -8.74 6.66
C ASN A 27 -4.43 -10.25 6.51
N ASN A 28 -5.33 -10.68 5.62
CA ASN A 28 -5.57 -12.09 5.32
C ASN A 28 -4.54 -12.68 4.34
N HIS A 29 -3.82 -11.85 3.58
CA HIS A 29 -2.88 -12.28 2.55
C HIS A 29 -1.43 -11.88 2.85
N SER A 30 -1.17 -11.30 4.02
CA SER A 30 0.18 -10.91 4.45
C SER A 30 0.41 -11.29 5.90
N SER A 31 1.67 -11.55 6.25
CA SER A 31 2.10 -11.86 7.61
C SER A 31 2.20 -10.62 8.51
N VAL A 32 1.82 -9.45 8.01
CA VAL A 32 1.93 -8.16 8.70
C VAL A 32 0.56 -7.52 8.85
N THR A 33 0.31 -6.91 10.01
CA THR A 33 -0.97 -6.24 10.27
C THR A 33 -0.91 -4.77 9.84
N VAL A 34 -1.74 -4.41 8.87
CA VAL A 34 -2.07 -3.04 8.49
C VAL A 34 -3.26 -2.59 9.34
N SER A 35 -3.15 -1.41 9.96
CA SER A 35 -4.26 -0.82 10.70
C SER A 35 -5.17 -0.01 9.77
N ARG A 36 -6.47 0.02 10.08
CA ARG A 36 -7.46 0.82 9.31
C ARG A 36 -7.10 2.31 9.27
N PRO A 37 -6.68 2.94 10.39
CA PRO A 37 -6.23 4.34 10.34
C PRO A 37 -5.00 4.55 9.45
N LEU A 38 -4.07 3.59 9.40
CA LEU A 38 -2.91 3.68 8.51
C LEU A 38 -3.35 3.75 7.05
N TRP A 39 -4.16 2.80 6.58
CA TRP A 39 -4.65 2.83 5.20
C TRP A 39 -5.48 4.08 4.91
N SER A 40 -6.43 4.42 5.79
CA SER A 40 -7.32 5.58 5.59
C SER A 40 -6.57 6.90 5.47
N GLN A 41 -5.48 7.11 6.23
CA GLN A 41 -4.67 8.33 6.12
C GLN A 41 -3.75 8.30 4.89
N THR A 42 -3.25 7.12 4.52
CA THR A 42 -2.39 6.97 3.34
C THR A 42 -3.18 7.06 2.02
N SER A 43 -4.37 6.48 1.94
CA SER A 43 -5.23 6.48 0.73
C SER A 43 -5.61 7.89 0.29
N ILE A 44 -5.83 8.80 1.26
CA ILE A 44 -6.13 10.22 1.03
C ILE A 44 -4.87 11.11 0.97
N GLY A 45 -3.67 10.52 1.02
CA GLY A 45 -2.40 11.25 0.89
C GLY A 45 -1.99 12.09 2.10
N ARG A 46 -2.64 11.94 3.26
CA ARG A 46 -2.24 12.63 4.52
C ARG A 46 -1.01 12.01 5.18
N ARG A 47 -0.68 10.77 4.85
CA ARG A 47 0.50 10.07 5.35
C ARG A 47 1.24 9.37 4.20
N PRO A 48 2.59 9.38 4.18
CA PRO A 48 3.35 8.56 3.23
C PRO A 48 3.07 7.06 3.41
N ILE A 49 3.45 6.26 2.40
CA ILE A 49 3.32 4.80 2.46
C ILE A 49 4.42 4.28 3.39
N GLY A 50 4.03 3.85 4.59
CA GLY A 50 4.97 3.31 5.58
C GLY A 50 5.41 1.88 5.29
N ILE A 51 6.51 1.45 5.92
CA ILE A 51 7.13 0.13 5.71
C ILE A 51 6.16 -1.04 5.91
N THR A 52 5.24 -0.96 6.86
CA THR A 52 4.23 -2.00 7.10
C THR A 52 3.33 -2.20 5.89
N LEU A 53 2.89 -1.10 5.27
CA LEU A 53 2.03 -1.14 4.09
C LEU A 53 2.81 -1.61 2.85
N LEU A 54 4.09 -1.23 2.73
CA LEU A 54 4.98 -1.74 1.67
C LEU A 54 5.17 -3.26 1.78
N ARG A 55 5.43 -3.78 2.99
CA ARG A 55 5.55 -5.23 3.22
C ARG A 55 4.25 -5.97 2.91
N ALA A 56 3.12 -5.45 3.38
CA ALA A 56 1.81 -6.03 3.09
C ALA A 56 1.53 -6.05 1.58
N THR A 57 1.93 -4.99 0.88
CA THR A 57 1.79 -4.85 -0.58
C THR A 57 2.56 -5.92 -1.33
N VAL A 58 3.85 -6.12 -1.03
CA VAL A 58 4.67 -7.12 -1.74
C VAL A 58 4.16 -8.54 -1.49
N GLN A 59 3.73 -8.85 -0.27
CA GLN A 59 3.21 -10.18 0.05
C GLN A 59 1.83 -10.45 -0.58
N THR A 60 0.97 -9.43 -0.66
CA THR A 60 -0.39 -9.58 -1.22
C THR A 60 -0.43 -9.44 -2.74
N PHE A 61 0.42 -8.57 -3.31
CA PHE A 61 0.49 -8.26 -4.73
C PHE A 61 1.95 -8.34 -5.21
N PRO A 62 2.49 -9.55 -5.44
CA PRO A 62 3.87 -9.73 -5.88
C PRO A 62 4.22 -8.97 -7.18
N ASP A 63 3.22 -8.75 -8.05
CA ASP A 63 3.38 -7.95 -9.28
C ASP A 63 3.73 -6.47 -9.03
N LEU A 64 3.51 -5.97 -7.80
CA LEU A 64 3.83 -4.61 -7.41
C LEU A 64 5.24 -4.45 -6.81
N GLU A 65 6.04 -5.53 -6.69
CA GLU A 65 7.37 -5.48 -6.08
C GLU A 65 8.28 -4.43 -6.72
N ILE A 66 8.32 -4.36 -8.06
CA ILE A 66 9.11 -3.36 -8.79
C ILE A 66 8.66 -1.92 -8.45
N ALA A 67 7.35 -1.69 -8.37
CA ALA A 67 6.81 -0.38 -8.00
C ALA A 67 7.12 0.00 -6.54
N VAL A 68 7.23 -0.99 -5.65
CA VAL A 68 7.67 -0.80 -4.25
C VAL A 68 9.15 -0.43 -4.19
N ILE A 69 10.00 -1.10 -4.95
CA ILE A 69 11.43 -0.77 -5.04
C ILE A 69 11.63 0.65 -5.59
N ASP A 70 10.91 1.01 -6.66
CA ASP A 70 10.97 2.35 -7.25
C ASP A 70 10.49 3.44 -6.29
N TYR A 71 9.48 3.12 -5.47
CA TYR A 71 9.01 4.02 -4.42
C TYR A 71 10.10 4.25 -3.37
N LEU A 72 10.74 3.19 -2.88
CA LEU A 72 11.81 3.27 -1.88
C LEU A 72 13.02 4.07 -2.38
N LYS A 73 13.44 3.85 -3.64
CA LYS A 73 14.55 4.60 -4.25
C LYS A 73 14.28 6.10 -4.30
N LYS A 74 13.05 6.50 -4.64
CA LYS A 74 12.66 7.92 -4.70
C LYS A 74 12.63 8.58 -3.33
N ASP A 75 12.27 7.85 -2.29
CA ASP A 75 12.30 8.35 -0.91
C ASP A 75 13.75 8.60 -0.45
N THR A 76 14.69 7.73 -0.83
CA THR A 76 16.13 7.88 -0.49
C THR A 76 16.90 8.91 -1.32
N THR A 77 16.33 9.45 -2.40
CA THR A 77 17.02 10.43 -3.27
C THR A 77 16.71 11.90 -2.89
N ASN A 78 15.93 12.14 -1.84
CA ASN A 78 15.59 13.49 -1.37
C ASN A 78 16.41 13.93 -0.13
N GLU A 79 17.60 13.38 0.07
CA GLU A 79 18.62 13.90 1.01
C GLU A 79 19.65 14.77 0.28
#